data_AF-A0A3N5SMP9-F1
#
_entry.id   AF-A0A3N5SMP9-F1
#
_cell.length_a   1.000
_cell.length_b   1.000
_cell.length_c   1.000
_cell.angle_alpha   90.00
_cell.angle_beta   90.00
_cell.angle_gamma   90.00
#
_symmetry.space_group_name_H-M   'P 1'
#
loop_
_entity.id
_entity.type
_entity.pdbx_description
1 polymer ?
#
loop_
_entity_poly.entity_id
_entity_poly.type
_entity_poly.pdbx_seq_one_letter_code
_entity_poly.pdbx_strand_id
1 'polypeptide(L)'
;MLILKICLSVKKELSSTTRMHTVRLMTHDSKLMPLFLLISLIAVAAPADRAAAQPSAARGACHLLTVEHPHSSACDQEIAANPLPNLVRPVPYVEDRDGEAIPRSILLPDDPLPYPVAWQNHAWYFSDSPGVYPENDYTEARRIGRETMYYVYQSVVADGEVWHLIGPDRWMRAAFISVLQIPARPAEVTGRWVALDLRQQTLVALEDDRPVFATLISSGYYLQTTLGLYQVYARTLSMTMKGPPGANPPIYVFPTRWVMFFNKHQGLHAMPYHNDFGTRQSHGCVNVPPGDEEWLWNFFDETASDWDPNGPPTDFFVDNPDRAPWVYVYESDPLPVWNVESRQ
;
A
#
# COMPACT_ATOMS: atom_id res chain seq x y z
N MET A 1 31.26 -28.91 -39.31
CA MET A 1 29.95 -29.34 -39.88
C MET A 1 29.18 -30.28 -38.94
N LEU A 2 29.11 -29.98 -37.62
CA LEU A 2 28.28 -30.72 -36.65
C LEU A 2 27.59 -29.84 -35.58
N ILE A 3 27.77 -28.51 -35.61
CA ILE A 3 27.19 -27.59 -34.60
C ILE A 3 26.02 -26.76 -35.18
N LEU A 4 25.88 -26.64 -36.50
CA LEU A 4 24.82 -25.84 -37.13
C LEU A 4 23.52 -26.61 -37.45
N LYS A 5 23.43 -27.91 -37.10
CA LYS A 5 22.23 -28.74 -37.36
C LYS A 5 21.32 -28.95 -36.14
N ILE A 6 21.73 -28.57 -34.93
CA ILE A 6 20.95 -28.81 -33.71
C ILE A 6 19.97 -27.65 -33.42
N CYS A 7 20.31 -26.40 -33.78
CA CYS A 7 19.43 -25.25 -33.52
C CYS A 7 18.13 -25.19 -34.34
N LEU A 8 18.02 -25.96 -35.44
CA LEU A 8 16.84 -25.94 -36.31
C LEU A 8 15.78 -26.99 -35.98
N SER A 9 16.06 -27.94 -35.07
CA SER A 9 15.07 -28.97 -34.69
C SER A 9 14.29 -28.65 -33.42
N VAL A 10 14.74 -27.71 -32.58
CA VAL A 10 14.07 -27.36 -31.31
C VAL A 10 12.94 -26.34 -31.50
N LYS A 11 12.90 -25.65 -32.65
CA LYS A 11 11.88 -24.61 -32.92
C LYS A 11 10.53 -25.16 -33.43
N LYS A 12 10.36 -26.49 -33.54
CA LYS A 12 9.17 -27.11 -34.15
C LYS A 12 8.34 -28.02 -33.24
N GLU A 13 8.70 -28.18 -31.97
CA GLU A 13 7.95 -29.03 -31.00
C GLU A 13 7.69 -28.34 -29.66
N LEU A 14 7.29 -27.06 -29.68
CA LEU A 14 6.64 -26.42 -28.54
C LEU A 14 5.22 -26.01 -28.94
N SER A 15 4.43 -27.03 -29.25
CA SER A 15 2.97 -26.96 -29.27
C SER A 15 2.46 -28.25 -28.65
N SER A 16 1.66 -28.08 -27.60
CA SER A 16 0.89 -29.10 -26.88
C SER A 16 1.62 -30.01 -25.88
N THR A 17 1.06 -29.99 -24.66
CA THR A 17 1.09 -31.02 -23.60
C THR A 17 2.40 -31.25 -22.81
N THR A 18 2.39 -30.73 -21.59
CA THR A 18 3.30 -31.08 -20.48
C THR A 18 3.18 -32.56 -20.12
N ARG A 19 4.17 -33.39 -20.48
CA ARG A 19 4.47 -34.65 -19.78
C ARG A 19 5.92 -34.61 -19.28
N MET A 20 6.10 -34.84 -17.99
CA MET A 20 7.41 -35.02 -17.36
C MET A 20 8.05 -36.30 -17.91
N HIS A 21 9.22 -36.18 -18.53
CA HIS A 21 10.07 -37.33 -18.84
C HIS A 21 11.36 -37.28 -18.01
N THR A 22 11.53 -38.26 -17.13
CA THR A 22 12.82 -38.56 -16.49
C THR A 22 13.73 -39.21 -17.54
N VAL A 23 14.77 -38.49 -17.98
CA VAL A 23 15.78 -39.05 -18.88
C VAL A 23 16.81 -39.82 -18.06
N ARG A 24 16.82 -41.16 -18.18
CA ARG A 24 17.83 -42.03 -17.56
C ARG A 24 18.90 -42.34 -18.60
N LEU A 25 20.08 -41.73 -18.49
CA LEU A 25 21.25 -42.09 -19.30
C LEU A 25 21.88 -43.36 -18.72
N MET A 26 21.80 -44.46 -19.46
CA MET A 26 22.63 -45.65 -19.24
C MET A 26 23.98 -45.46 -19.94
N THR A 27 25.08 -45.55 -19.20
CA THR A 27 26.42 -45.74 -19.78
C THR A 27 26.99 -47.08 -19.33
N HIS A 28 27.39 -47.89 -20.31
CA HIS A 28 28.23 -49.08 -20.12
C HIS A 28 29.71 -48.65 -20.01
N ASP A 29 30.47 -49.46 -19.27
CA ASP A 29 31.92 -49.52 -19.19
C ASP A 29 32.71 -48.45 -18.39
N SER A 30 32.91 -48.84 -17.13
CA SER A 30 34.17 -48.93 -16.37
C SER A 30 35.31 -47.93 -16.58
N LYS A 31 35.65 -47.29 -15.45
CA LYS A 31 36.89 -46.55 -15.11
C LYS A 31 36.96 -45.10 -15.56
N LEU A 32 36.27 -44.24 -14.81
CA LEU A 32 36.70 -42.88 -14.41
C LEU A 32 35.77 -42.41 -13.27
N MET A 33 36.33 -41.89 -12.19
CA MET A 33 35.58 -41.33 -11.05
C MET A 33 34.68 -40.15 -11.52
N PRO A 34 33.51 -39.93 -10.90
CA PRO A 34 32.52 -38.99 -11.41
C PRO A 34 32.91 -37.56 -11.03
N LEU A 35 33.16 -36.72 -12.04
CA LEU A 35 33.11 -35.27 -11.90
C LEU A 35 31.63 -34.87 -11.84
N PHE A 36 31.09 -34.67 -10.63
CA PHE A 36 29.74 -34.15 -10.44
C PHE A 36 29.69 -32.69 -10.90
N LEU A 37 29.32 -32.48 -12.17
CA LEU A 37 28.95 -31.17 -12.68
C LEU A 37 27.54 -30.85 -12.16
N LEU A 38 27.42 -30.07 -11.10
CA LEU A 38 26.15 -29.50 -10.65
C LEU A 38 25.72 -28.47 -11.71
N ILE A 39 24.93 -28.88 -12.69
CA ILE A 39 24.19 -27.95 -13.54
C ILE A 39 23.01 -27.46 -12.71
N SER A 40 23.14 -26.29 -12.09
CA SER A 40 22.01 -25.57 -11.52
C SER A 40 21.01 -25.28 -12.63
N LEU A 41 19.90 -26.03 -12.66
CA LEU A 41 18.73 -25.63 -13.42
C LEU A 41 18.20 -24.35 -12.77
N ILE A 42 18.45 -23.22 -13.43
CA ILE A 42 17.65 -22.01 -13.20
C ILE A 42 16.26 -22.38 -13.70
N ALA A 43 15.37 -22.72 -12.77
CA ALA A 43 13.94 -22.71 -13.03
C ALA A 43 13.56 -21.24 -13.29
N VAL A 44 13.53 -20.86 -14.57
CA VAL A 44 12.83 -19.63 -14.97
C VAL A 44 11.36 -19.92 -14.68
N ALA A 45 10.90 -19.48 -13.52
CA ALA A 45 9.48 -19.44 -13.21
C ALA A 45 8.80 -18.68 -14.35
N ALA A 46 7.87 -19.36 -15.04
CA ALA A 46 6.93 -18.71 -15.93
C ALA A 46 6.23 -17.57 -15.15
N PRO A 47 5.88 -16.45 -15.81
CA PRO A 47 5.29 -15.32 -15.11
C PRO A 47 4.00 -15.79 -14.44
N ALA A 48 3.84 -15.39 -13.18
CA ALA A 48 2.60 -15.50 -12.46
C ALA A 48 1.54 -14.67 -13.19
N ASP A 49 0.79 -15.30 -14.09
CA ASP A 49 -0.43 -14.73 -14.65
C ASP A 49 -1.51 -14.73 -13.56
N ARG A 50 -1.52 -13.65 -12.78
CA ARG A 50 -2.68 -12.85 -12.35
C ARG A 50 -2.22 -11.90 -11.25
N ALA A 51 -1.60 -10.81 -11.68
CA ALA A 51 -1.64 -9.59 -10.91
C ALA A 51 -3.12 -9.23 -10.71
N ALA A 52 -3.58 -9.12 -9.47
CA ALA A 52 -4.67 -8.22 -9.16
C ALA A 52 -4.13 -6.79 -9.34
N ALA A 53 -3.93 -6.39 -10.59
CA ALA A 53 -3.95 -4.99 -10.93
C ALA A 53 -5.34 -4.51 -10.51
N GLN A 54 -5.40 -3.44 -9.71
CA GLN A 54 -6.64 -2.70 -9.53
C GLN A 54 -7.31 -2.56 -10.91
N PRO A 55 -8.63 -2.78 -11.01
CA PRO A 55 -9.30 -2.79 -12.29
C PRO A 55 -8.89 -1.54 -13.05
N SER A 56 -8.32 -1.75 -14.25
CA SER A 56 -8.01 -0.71 -15.23
C SER A 56 -9.08 0.35 -15.12
N ALA A 57 -8.67 1.57 -14.73
CA ALA A 57 -9.51 2.76 -14.62
C ALA A 57 -10.71 2.67 -15.55
N ALA A 58 -11.92 2.78 -14.99
CA ALA A 58 -13.15 2.80 -15.75
C ALA A 58 -12.93 3.64 -17.02
N ARG A 59 -13.15 3.04 -18.20
CA ARG A 59 -13.09 3.72 -19.51
C ARG A 59 -14.30 4.66 -19.69
N GLY A 60 -14.66 5.38 -18.63
CA GLY A 60 -15.76 6.32 -18.58
C GLY A 60 -15.42 7.63 -19.28
N ALA A 61 -16.41 8.50 -19.37
CA ALA A 61 -16.27 9.87 -19.86
C ALA A 61 -15.22 10.69 -19.10
N CYS A 62 -15.04 10.48 -17.79
CA CYS A 62 -14.00 11.20 -17.03
C CYS A 62 -12.57 10.90 -17.51
N HIS A 63 -12.38 9.73 -18.11
CA HIS A 63 -11.11 9.33 -18.70
C HIS A 63 -10.69 10.15 -19.93
N LEU A 64 -11.66 10.80 -20.59
CA LEU A 64 -11.44 11.60 -21.80
C LEU A 64 -10.98 13.02 -21.46
N LEU A 65 -11.02 13.42 -20.19
CA LEU A 65 -10.59 14.74 -19.76
C LEU A 65 -9.08 14.89 -19.88
N THR A 66 -8.67 16.10 -20.24
CA THR A 66 -7.28 16.51 -20.49
C THR A 66 -7.03 17.88 -19.86
N VAL A 67 -5.81 18.39 -19.91
CA VAL A 67 -5.51 19.76 -19.42
C VAL A 67 -6.26 20.81 -20.24
N GLU A 68 -6.36 20.63 -21.56
CA GLU A 68 -7.06 21.56 -22.48
C GLU A 68 -8.59 21.40 -22.43
N HIS A 69 -9.07 20.21 -22.06
CA HIS A 69 -10.50 19.92 -21.90
C HIS A 69 -10.74 19.32 -20.51
N PRO A 70 -10.68 20.14 -19.45
CA PRO A 70 -10.69 19.66 -18.07
C PRO A 70 -12.08 19.28 -17.57
N HIS A 71 -13.14 19.56 -18.35
CA HIS A 71 -14.54 19.33 -17.97
C HIS A 71 -15.35 18.74 -19.11
N SER A 72 -16.38 17.96 -18.78
CA SER A 72 -17.41 17.55 -19.72
C SER A 72 -18.68 17.14 -19.00
N SER A 73 -19.84 17.46 -19.58
CA SER A 73 -21.14 17.06 -19.03
C SER A 73 -21.31 15.55 -18.91
N ALA A 74 -20.60 14.77 -19.75
CA ALA A 74 -20.59 13.32 -19.66
C ALA A 74 -19.81 12.83 -18.42
N CYS A 75 -18.68 13.46 -18.08
CA CYS A 75 -17.97 13.14 -16.84
C CYS A 75 -18.77 13.60 -15.61
N ASP A 76 -19.44 14.75 -15.64
CA ASP A 76 -20.27 15.19 -14.52
C ASP A 76 -21.42 14.21 -14.23
N GLN A 77 -22.04 13.66 -15.28
CA GLN A 77 -23.05 12.61 -15.16
C GLN A 77 -22.46 11.31 -14.60
N GLU A 78 -21.25 10.93 -15.00
CA GLU A 78 -20.54 9.78 -14.45
C GLU A 78 -20.21 9.95 -12.97
N ILE A 79 -19.72 11.11 -12.56
CA ILE A 79 -19.45 11.45 -11.16
C ILE A 79 -20.75 11.40 -10.36
N ALA A 80 -21.82 12.00 -10.86
CA ALA A 80 -23.13 11.98 -10.20
C ALA A 80 -23.71 10.56 -10.08
N ALA A 81 -23.42 9.68 -11.04
CA ALA A 81 -23.84 8.28 -11.02
C ALA A 81 -23.00 7.40 -10.09
N ASN A 82 -21.78 7.82 -9.73
CA ASN A 82 -20.84 7.06 -8.92
C ASN A 82 -20.34 7.85 -7.69
N PRO A 83 -21.22 8.31 -6.79
CA PRO A 83 -20.78 8.96 -5.57
C PRO A 83 -20.02 7.98 -4.66
N LEU A 84 -19.08 8.50 -3.86
CA LEU A 84 -18.44 7.71 -2.80
C LEU A 84 -19.54 7.16 -1.86
N PRO A 85 -19.65 5.83 -1.68
CA PRO A 85 -20.63 5.26 -0.78
C PRO A 85 -20.34 5.67 0.67
N ASN A 86 -21.34 5.55 1.54
CA ASN A 86 -21.13 5.74 2.96
C ASN A 86 -20.34 4.55 3.54
N LEU A 87 -19.01 4.65 3.50
CA LEU A 87 -18.10 3.64 3.99
C LEU A 87 -18.17 3.55 5.52
N VAL A 88 -18.23 2.32 6.02
CA VAL A 88 -18.33 2.05 7.46
C VAL A 88 -17.01 2.43 8.13
N ARG A 89 -17.09 3.22 9.20
CA ARG A 89 -15.94 3.52 10.07
C ARG A 89 -15.93 2.52 11.23
N PRO A 90 -14.98 1.59 11.30
CA PRO A 90 -15.01 0.52 12.31
C PRO A 90 -14.61 1.01 13.70
N VAL A 91 -13.92 2.16 13.77
CA VAL A 91 -13.32 2.67 15.00
C VAL A 91 -14.01 3.97 15.42
N PRO A 92 -14.64 4.02 16.61
CA PRO A 92 -15.12 5.27 17.19
C PRO A 92 -13.95 6.05 17.81
N TYR A 93 -14.06 7.38 17.85
CA TYR A 93 -13.15 8.23 18.60
C TYR A 93 -13.43 8.15 20.11
N VAL A 94 -12.39 8.01 20.91
CA VAL A 94 -12.42 7.93 22.38
C VAL A 94 -11.31 8.81 22.94
N GLU A 95 -11.66 9.98 23.47
CA GLU A 95 -10.71 11.03 23.90
C GLU A 95 -9.57 10.53 24.80
N ASP A 96 -9.87 9.76 25.85
CA ASP A 96 -8.86 9.24 26.79
C ASP A 96 -7.88 8.25 26.16
N ARG A 97 -8.30 7.55 25.09
CA ARG A 97 -7.51 6.54 24.38
C ARG A 97 -6.74 7.17 23.22
N ASP A 98 -7.41 8.06 22.50
CA ASP A 98 -6.95 8.58 21.22
C ASP A 98 -6.16 9.89 21.38
N GLY A 99 -6.32 10.60 22.50
CA GLY A 99 -5.68 11.88 22.72
C GLY A 99 -6.10 12.89 21.67
N GLU A 100 -5.14 13.47 20.95
CA GLU A 100 -5.45 14.36 19.83
C GLU A 100 -5.85 13.60 18.57
N ALA A 101 -5.50 12.32 18.45
CA ALA A 101 -5.56 11.60 17.19
C ALA A 101 -6.96 11.12 16.78
N ILE A 102 -7.30 11.44 15.55
CA ILE A 102 -8.45 11.08 14.74
C ILE A 102 -8.46 9.64 14.17
N PRO A 103 -9.28 8.64 14.56
CA PRO A 103 -9.42 7.44 13.72
C PRO A 103 -9.83 7.81 12.28
N ARG A 104 -9.10 7.28 11.30
CA ARG A 104 -9.30 7.60 9.87
C ARG A 104 -9.84 6.43 9.08
N SER A 105 -9.96 5.29 9.73
CA SER A 105 -10.25 4.03 9.09
C SER A 105 -11.61 3.94 8.43
N ILE A 106 -11.62 3.11 7.40
CA ILE A 106 -12.80 2.60 6.71
C ILE A 106 -12.71 1.09 6.58
N LEU A 107 -13.86 0.43 6.57
CA LEU A 107 -13.97 -0.92 6.03
C LEU A 107 -14.18 -0.87 4.52
N LEU A 108 -13.42 -1.69 3.82
CA LEU A 108 -13.54 -1.84 2.37
C LEU A 108 -14.59 -2.90 2.04
N PRO A 109 -15.48 -2.66 1.06
CA PRO A 109 -16.43 -3.67 0.62
C PRO A 109 -15.73 -4.82 -0.10
N ASP A 110 -16.39 -5.97 -0.15
CA ASP A 110 -15.90 -7.12 -0.92
C ASP A 110 -15.94 -6.86 -2.44
N ASP A 111 -16.91 -6.07 -2.89
CA ASP A 111 -16.99 -5.63 -4.29
C ASP A 111 -15.97 -4.51 -4.56
N PRO A 112 -15.28 -4.54 -5.72
CA PRO A 112 -14.32 -3.51 -6.07
C PRO A 112 -15.00 -2.14 -6.23
N LEU A 113 -14.38 -1.10 -5.66
CA LEU A 113 -14.83 0.27 -5.81
C LEU A 113 -14.57 0.74 -7.26
N PRO A 114 -15.49 1.51 -7.88
CA PRO A 114 -15.35 1.96 -9.27
C PRO A 114 -14.18 2.94 -9.49
N TYR A 115 -13.78 3.64 -8.42
CA TYR A 115 -12.65 4.56 -8.42
C TYR A 115 -11.82 4.39 -7.15
N PRO A 116 -10.53 4.78 -7.17
CA PRO A 116 -9.71 4.85 -5.96
C PRO A 116 -10.30 5.81 -4.94
N VAL A 117 -10.38 5.38 -3.69
CA VAL A 117 -10.69 6.23 -2.54
C VAL A 117 -9.46 7.03 -2.17
N ALA A 118 -9.65 8.27 -1.75
CA ALA A 118 -8.59 9.10 -1.24
C ALA A 118 -9.05 9.91 -0.03
N TRP A 119 -8.08 10.35 0.76
CA TRP A 119 -8.26 11.32 1.83
C TRP A 119 -7.53 12.62 1.50
N GLN A 120 -8.15 13.74 1.84
CA GLN A 120 -7.45 15.01 1.94
C GLN A 120 -6.41 14.93 3.07
N ASN A 121 -5.11 15.02 2.77
CA ASN A 121 -4.07 14.92 3.79
C ASN A 121 -3.71 16.28 4.42
N HIS A 122 -4.00 17.39 3.74
CA HIS A 122 -3.91 18.75 4.27
C HIS A 122 -5.11 19.57 3.79
N ALA A 123 -5.70 20.41 4.64
CA ALA A 123 -6.78 21.27 4.19
C ALA A 123 -6.31 22.21 3.07
N TRP A 124 -6.99 22.18 1.92
CA TRP A 124 -6.60 22.98 0.76
C TRP A 124 -7.80 23.33 -0.13
N TYR A 125 -7.61 24.24 -1.07
CA TYR A 125 -8.65 24.73 -1.98
C TYR A 125 -8.56 24.02 -3.33
N PHE A 126 -9.67 23.51 -3.84
CA PHE A 126 -9.69 22.92 -5.18
C PHE A 126 -9.67 24.02 -6.25
N SER A 127 -9.22 23.64 -7.45
CA SER A 127 -9.26 24.46 -8.65
C SER A 127 -10.34 23.97 -9.61
N ASP A 128 -10.84 24.90 -10.41
CA ASP A 128 -11.74 24.57 -11.50
C ASP A 128 -10.95 23.97 -12.68
N SER A 129 -9.62 23.93 -12.70
CA SER A 129 -8.86 23.28 -13.78
C SER A 129 -7.49 22.83 -13.28
N PRO A 130 -6.93 21.74 -13.83
CA PRO A 130 -5.57 21.33 -13.50
C PRO A 130 -4.57 22.38 -13.98
N GLY A 131 -3.45 22.55 -13.26
CA GLY A 131 -2.42 23.55 -13.54
C GLY A 131 -2.76 24.97 -13.10
N VAL A 132 -4.04 25.29 -12.93
CA VAL A 132 -4.48 26.60 -12.45
C VAL A 132 -4.56 26.54 -10.93
N TYR A 133 -3.74 27.33 -10.24
CA TYR A 133 -3.93 27.52 -8.79
C TYR A 133 -5.25 28.27 -8.55
N PRO A 134 -5.89 28.12 -7.38
CA PRO A 134 -7.06 28.93 -7.03
C PRO A 134 -6.63 30.42 -6.93
N GLU A 135 -6.62 31.10 -8.07
CA GLU A 135 -6.20 32.49 -8.22
C GLU A 135 -7.27 33.39 -7.60
N ASN A 136 -7.09 33.72 -6.32
CA ASN A 136 -7.87 34.68 -5.53
C ASN A 136 -9.22 34.19 -4.98
N ASP A 137 -9.65 32.95 -5.25
CA ASP A 137 -10.83 32.36 -4.60
C ASP A 137 -10.40 31.36 -3.50
N TYR A 138 -10.03 31.92 -2.35
CA TYR A 138 -9.77 31.18 -1.11
C TYR A 138 -11.01 31.20 -0.20
N THR A 139 -12.20 31.05 -0.78
CA THR A 139 -13.42 30.97 0.02
C THR A 139 -13.54 29.60 0.70
N GLU A 140 -14.19 29.57 1.86
CA GLU A 140 -14.47 28.30 2.57
C GLU A 140 -15.30 27.33 1.71
N ALA A 141 -16.06 27.82 0.73
CA ALA A 141 -16.80 26.98 -0.21
C ALA A 141 -15.89 26.13 -1.13
N ARG A 142 -14.66 26.61 -1.40
CA ARG A 142 -13.65 25.88 -2.18
C ARG A 142 -12.70 25.04 -1.33
N ARG A 143 -12.73 25.24 -0.01
CA ARG A 143 -11.81 24.58 0.91
C ARG A 143 -12.30 23.16 1.21
N ILE A 144 -11.45 22.18 0.95
CA ILE A 144 -11.63 20.81 1.39
C ILE A 144 -10.87 20.65 2.71
N GLY A 145 -11.60 20.30 3.77
CA GLY A 145 -11.03 20.03 5.08
C GLY A 145 -10.17 18.78 5.08
N ARG A 146 -9.20 18.71 6.00
CA ARG A 146 -8.38 17.52 6.20
C ARG A 146 -9.28 16.29 6.46
N GLU A 147 -8.83 15.14 5.98
CA GLU A 147 -9.47 13.81 6.09
C GLU A 147 -10.83 13.64 5.41
N THR A 148 -11.29 14.67 4.71
CA THR A 148 -12.42 14.53 3.79
C THR A 148 -12.08 13.42 2.80
N MET A 149 -12.99 12.46 2.65
CA MET A 149 -12.85 11.37 1.69
C MET A 149 -13.60 11.68 0.40
N TYR A 150 -13.04 11.22 -0.71
CA TYR A 150 -13.64 11.31 -2.03
C TYR A 150 -13.05 10.22 -2.93
N TYR A 151 -13.68 10.02 -4.08
CA TYR A 151 -13.07 9.27 -5.17
C TYR A 151 -12.13 10.17 -5.99
N VAL A 152 -11.11 9.54 -6.59
CA VAL A 152 -10.29 10.13 -7.63
C VAL A 152 -10.77 9.61 -8.99
N TYR A 153 -11.48 10.45 -9.74
CA TYR A 153 -12.13 10.08 -11.00
C TYR A 153 -11.19 10.11 -12.20
N GLN A 154 -10.19 11.00 -12.17
CA GLN A 154 -9.18 11.16 -13.21
C GLN A 154 -7.91 11.78 -12.65
N SER A 155 -6.76 11.49 -13.28
CA SER A 155 -5.48 12.13 -12.99
C SER A 155 -4.82 12.65 -14.27
N VAL A 156 -4.30 13.87 -14.22
CA VAL A 156 -3.55 14.50 -15.31
C VAL A 156 -2.28 15.16 -14.78
N VAL A 157 -1.30 15.39 -15.64
CA VAL A 157 -0.12 16.21 -15.32
C VAL A 157 -0.32 17.60 -15.94
N ALA A 158 -0.19 18.64 -15.11
CA ALA A 158 -0.20 20.02 -15.55
C ALA A 158 0.90 20.78 -14.78
N ASP A 159 1.72 21.54 -15.50
CA ASP A 159 2.88 22.28 -14.97
C ASP A 159 3.86 21.43 -14.13
N GLY A 160 4.05 20.17 -14.53
CA GLY A 160 4.93 19.23 -13.85
C GLY A 160 4.37 18.64 -12.56
N GLU A 161 3.13 18.96 -12.20
CA GLU A 161 2.44 18.43 -11.02
C GLU A 161 1.28 17.52 -11.42
N VAL A 162 1.02 16.50 -10.59
CA VAL A 162 -0.15 15.63 -10.77
C VAL A 162 -1.38 16.30 -10.14
N TRP A 163 -2.47 16.33 -10.88
CA TRP A 163 -3.77 16.83 -10.44
C TRP A 163 -4.81 15.72 -10.53
N HIS A 164 -5.67 15.63 -9.51
CA HIS A 164 -6.74 14.66 -9.39
C HIS A 164 -8.09 15.35 -9.49
N LEU A 165 -8.98 14.81 -10.32
CA LEU A 165 -10.39 15.20 -10.34
C LEU A 165 -11.11 14.49 -9.18
N ILE A 166 -11.61 15.27 -8.23
CA ILE A 166 -12.22 14.78 -6.97
C ILE A 166 -13.73 15.03 -6.90
N GLY A 167 -14.31 15.61 -7.95
CA GLY A 167 -15.72 15.93 -8.09
C GLY A 167 -15.97 16.78 -9.34
N PRO A 168 -17.22 17.14 -9.66
CA PRO A 168 -17.54 17.92 -10.85
C PRO A 168 -16.82 19.27 -10.79
N ASP A 169 -16.00 19.54 -11.81
CA ASP A 169 -15.13 20.70 -11.91
C ASP A 169 -14.21 20.93 -10.69
N ARG A 170 -13.82 19.89 -9.95
CA ARG A 170 -12.96 20.01 -8.75
C ARG A 170 -11.64 19.28 -8.94
N TRP A 171 -10.59 20.03 -9.24
CA TRP A 171 -9.23 19.54 -9.39
C TRP A 171 -8.40 19.86 -8.15
N MET A 172 -7.69 18.86 -7.63
CA MET A 172 -6.83 18.99 -6.45
C MET A 172 -5.44 18.45 -6.76
N ARG A 173 -4.40 19.16 -6.29
CA ARG A 173 -3.01 18.72 -6.47
C ARG A 173 -2.77 17.45 -5.65
N ALA A 174 -2.06 16.48 -6.24
CA ALA A 174 -1.72 15.22 -5.58
C ALA A 174 -0.99 15.40 -4.26
N ALA A 175 -0.22 16.49 -4.09
CA ALA A 175 0.48 16.81 -2.84
C ALA A 175 -0.45 16.95 -1.61
N PHE A 176 -1.74 17.23 -1.83
CA PHE A 176 -2.73 17.40 -0.76
C PHE A 176 -3.65 16.20 -0.57
N ILE A 177 -3.37 15.09 -1.27
CA ILE A 177 -4.21 13.91 -1.33
C ILE A 177 -3.38 12.67 -1.02
N SER A 178 -3.95 11.78 -0.21
CA SER A 178 -3.45 10.43 0.00
C SER A 178 -4.41 9.46 -0.67
N VAL A 179 -4.01 8.86 -1.78
CA VAL A 179 -4.84 7.93 -2.56
C VAL A 179 -4.59 6.50 -2.10
N LEU A 180 -5.67 5.76 -1.81
CA LEU A 180 -5.57 4.34 -1.49
C LEU A 180 -5.16 3.54 -2.73
N GLN A 181 -3.92 3.07 -2.73
CA GLN A 181 -3.45 2.06 -3.67
C GLN A 181 -3.31 0.73 -2.93
N ILE A 182 -3.87 -0.32 -3.53
CA ILE A 182 -3.82 -1.68 -2.97
C ILE A 182 -2.83 -2.46 -3.83
N PRO A 183 -1.69 -2.92 -3.26
CA PRO A 183 -0.69 -3.63 -4.03
C PRO A 183 -1.14 -5.08 -4.27
N ALA A 184 -0.56 -5.70 -5.29
CA ALA A 184 -0.66 -7.15 -5.42
C ALA A 184 0.03 -7.81 -4.21
N ARG A 185 -0.56 -8.92 -3.72
CA ARG A 185 0.02 -9.70 -2.63
C ARG A 185 1.38 -10.27 -3.05
N PRO A 186 2.45 -10.07 -2.26
CA PRO A 186 3.72 -10.75 -2.48
C PRO A 186 3.55 -12.28 -2.40
N ALA A 187 4.31 -13.03 -3.19
CA ALA A 187 4.11 -14.47 -3.36
C ALA A 187 4.28 -15.28 -2.05
N GLU A 188 5.08 -14.76 -1.12
CA GLU A 188 5.40 -15.34 0.18
C GLU A 188 4.29 -15.11 1.23
N VAL A 189 3.41 -14.13 1.01
CA VAL A 189 2.42 -13.70 1.98
C VAL A 189 1.17 -14.57 1.90
N THR A 190 0.68 -15.05 3.04
CA THR A 190 -0.59 -15.78 3.16
C THR A 190 -1.33 -15.36 4.42
N GLY A 191 -2.67 -15.46 4.42
CA GLY A 191 -3.49 -15.11 5.57
C GLY A 191 -3.56 -13.59 5.76
N ARG A 192 -3.52 -13.11 7.01
CA ARG A 192 -3.66 -11.69 7.31
C ARG A 192 -2.34 -10.95 7.25
N TRP A 193 -2.35 -9.79 6.60
CA TRP A 193 -1.19 -8.94 6.43
C TRP A 193 -1.59 -7.49 6.24
N VAL A 194 -0.61 -6.59 6.33
CA VAL A 194 -0.79 -5.17 6.04
C VAL A 194 0.18 -4.71 4.97
N ALA A 195 -0.27 -3.80 4.12
CA ALA A 195 0.57 -3.10 3.17
C ALA A 195 0.65 -1.62 3.53
N LEU A 196 1.88 -1.10 3.61
CA LEU A 196 2.20 0.28 4.00
C LEU A 196 2.73 1.02 2.77
N ASP A 197 1.95 1.94 2.24
CA ASP A 197 2.37 2.77 1.11
C ASP A 197 3.04 4.05 1.64
N LEU A 198 4.36 4.13 1.49
CA LEU A 198 5.14 5.28 1.95
C LEU A 198 5.02 6.51 1.05
N ARG A 199 4.48 6.36 -0.17
CA ARG A 199 4.22 7.50 -1.06
C ARG A 199 2.90 8.14 -0.71
N GLN A 200 1.84 7.33 -0.62
CA GLN A 200 0.49 7.81 -0.32
C GLN A 200 0.25 8.01 1.18
N GLN A 201 1.12 7.48 2.05
CA GLN A 201 0.95 7.49 3.51
C GLN A 201 -0.37 6.83 3.92
N THR A 202 -0.66 5.68 3.31
CA THR A 202 -1.83 4.84 3.58
C THR A 202 -1.42 3.47 4.05
N LEU A 203 -2.26 2.86 4.88
CA LEU A 203 -2.18 1.45 5.27
C LEU A 203 -3.43 0.75 4.79
N VAL A 204 -3.27 -0.46 4.24
CA VAL A 204 -4.37 -1.39 3.97
C VAL A 204 -4.11 -2.69 4.72
N ALA A 205 -5.12 -3.22 5.40
CA ALA A 205 -5.10 -4.56 5.98
C ALA A 205 -5.87 -5.51 5.06
N LEU A 206 -5.27 -6.67 4.78
CA LEU A 206 -5.78 -7.65 3.83
C LEU A 206 -5.81 -9.04 4.45
N GLU A 207 -6.75 -9.85 3.97
CA GLU A 207 -6.79 -11.29 4.17
C GLU A 207 -6.60 -11.95 2.80
N ASP A 208 -5.43 -12.56 2.60
CA ASP A 208 -4.92 -12.95 1.28
C ASP A 208 -5.04 -11.77 0.29
N ASP A 209 -5.82 -11.90 -0.78
CA ASP A 209 -5.99 -10.87 -1.80
C ASP A 209 -7.18 -9.93 -1.51
N ARG A 210 -7.89 -10.13 -0.39
CA ARG A 210 -9.09 -9.38 -0.04
C ARG A 210 -8.76 -8.21 0.89
N PRO A 211 -8.91 -6.95 0.45
CA PRO A 211 -8.70 -5.80 1.31
C PRO A 211 -9.90 -5.62 2.26
N VAL A 212 -9.64 -5.42 3.55
CA VAL A 212 -10.69 -5.39 4.59
C VAL A 212 -10.80 -4.00 5.23
N PHE A 213 -9.65 -3.36 5.45
CA PHE A 213 -9.54 -2.12 6.20
C PHE A 213 -8.51 -1.22 5.55
N ALA A 214 -8.75 0.08 5.57
CA ALA A 214 -7.74 1.06 5.18
C ALA A 214 -7.76 2.27 6.09
N THR A 215 -6.60 2.88 6.32
CA THR A 215 -6.44 4.11 7.10
C THR A 215 -5.24 4.94 6.60
N LEU A 216 -5.09 6.14 7.14
CA LEU A 216 -3.91 6.98 6.96
C LEU A 216 -2.84 6.65 8.00
N ILE A 217 -1.58 6.80 7.61
CA ILE A 217 -0.41 6.61 8.49
C ILE A 217 0.53 7.82 8.44
N SER A 218 1.48 7.86 9.36
CA SER A 218 2.65 8.75 9.26
C SER A 218 3.93 7.95 9.45
N SER A 219 4.65 7.72 8.34
CA SER A 219 5.91 6.99 8.36
C SER A 219 7.10 7.89 8.72
N GLY A 220 8.30 7.31 8.69
CA GLY A 220 9.56 7.96 9.02
C GLY A 220 9.88 9.18 8.17
N TYR A 221 9.98 10.35 8.81
CA TYR A 221 10.51 11.59 8.24
C TYR A 221 12.00 11.73 8.54
N TYR A 222 12.41 11.57 9.80
CA TYR A 222 13.81 11.77 10.22
C TYR A 222 14.72 10.61 9.83
N LEU A 223 14.21 9.38 9.99
CA LEU A 223 14.82 8.17 9.47
C LEU A 223 13.76 7.52 8.57
N GLN A 224 14.10 7.29 7.32
CA GLN A 224 13.15 6.73 6.37
C GLN A 224 12.72 5.33 6.82
N THR A 225 11.41 5.07 6.82
CA THR A 225 10.90 3.70 7.00
C THR A 225 11.41 2.83 5.85
N THR A 226 11.98 1.66 6.15
CA THR A 226 12.67 0.85 5.13
C THR A 226 11.66 0.09 4.29
N LEU A 227 11.79 0.15 2.96
CA LEU A 227 11.00 -0.68 2.04
C LEU A 227 11.40 -2.14 2.17
N GLY A 228 10.42 -3.03 2.04
CA GLY A 228 10.67 -4.47 2.09
C GLY A 228 9.45 -5.27 2.51
N LEU A 229 9.60 -6.59 2.48
CA LEU A 229 8.64 -7.53 3.01
C LEU A 229 9.17 -8.07 4.33
N TYR A 230 8.36 -7.92 5.38
CA TYR A 230 8.74 -8.25 6.75
C TYR A 230 7.66 -9.07 7.44
N GLN A 231 8.03 -9.69 8.55
CA GLN A 231 7.08 -10.27 9.49
C GLN A 231 7.16 -9.52 10.81
N VAL A 232 6.03 -9.42 11.52
CA VAL A 232 6.02 -8.91 12.90
C VAL A 232 6.79 -9.89 13.77
N TYR A 233 7.96 -9.49 14.25
CA TYR A 233 8.82 -10.38 15.04
C TYR A 233 8.64 -10.19 16.56
N ALA A 234 8.09 -9.03 16.96
CA ALA A 234 7.85 -8.70 18.34
C ALA A 234 6.65 -7.76 18.48
N ARG A 235 5.90 -7.88 19.57
CA ARG A 235 4.80 -6.98 19.88
C ARG A 235 4.58 -6.79 21.38
N THR A 236 4.06 -5.64 21.76
CA THR A 236 3.72 -5.32 23.16
C THR A 236 2.57 -4.34 23.23
N LEU A 237 1.63 -4.58 24.17
CA LEU A 237 0.45 -3.74 24.32
C LEU A 237 0.81 -2.30 24.71
N SER A 238 1.92 -2.10 25.41
CA SER A 238 2.36 -0.79 25.86
C SER A 238 3.88 -0.73 25.96
N MET A 239 4.46 0.36 25.48
CA MET A 239 5.88 0.63 25.62
C MET A 239 6.12 2.14 25.65
N THR A 240 7.09 2.57 26.46
CA THR A 240 7.63 3.93 26.34
C THR A 240 8.79 3.91 25.37
N MET A 241 8.60 4.48 24.18
CA MET A 241 9.67 4.60 23.19
C MET A 241 10.57 5.77 23.52
N LYS A 242 11.88 5.53 23.51
CA LYS A 242 12.91 6.52 23.81
C LYS A 242 13.92 6.64 22.68
N GLY A 243 14.11 7.86 22.17
CA GLY A 243 15.16 8.14 21.20
C GLY A 243 16.56 7.93 21.78
N PRO A 244 17.57 7.55 20.96
CA PRO A 244 18.94 7.40 21.44
C PRO A 244 19.49 8.74 21.95
N PRO A 245 20.51 8.74 22.83
CA PRO A 245 21.22 9.96 23.21
C PRO A 245 21.70 10.70 21.95
N GLY A 246 21.34 11.98 21.81
CA GLY A 246 21.70 12.80 20.65
C GLY A 246 20.77 12.69 19.43
N ALA A 247 19.60 12.04 19.56
CA ALA A 247 18.53 12.13 18.56
C ALA A 247 18.17 13.61 18.26
N ASN A 248 17.71 13.91 17.04
CA ASN A 248 17.17 15.22 16.69
C ASN A 248 15.80 15.04 16.00
N PRO A 249 14.69 15.57 16.56
CA PRO A 249 14.60 16.30 17.83
C PRO A 249 15.11 15.52 19.07
N PRO A 250 15.63 16.23 20.09
CA PRO A 250 16.25 15.62 21.26
C PRO A 250 15.31 14.67 21.97
N ILE A 251 15.87 13.53 22.40
CA ILE A 251 15.28 12.49 23.28
C ILE A 251 13.75 12.59 23.37
N TYR A 252 13.06 12.03 22.39
CA TYR A 252 11.63 11.79 22.56
C TYR A 252 11.44 10.66 23.56
N VAL A 253 10.49 10.83 24.48
CA VAL A 253 10.00 9.80 25.39
C VAL A 253 8.49 9.86 25.30
N PHE A 254 7.89 8.92 24.59
CA PHE A 254 6.44 8.87 24.49
C PHE A 254 5.93 7.47 24.83
N PRO A 255 5.00 7.33 25.78
CA PRO A 255 4.27 6.09 25.94
C PRO A 255 3.38 5.87 24.71
N THR A 256 3.41 4.66 24.18
CA THR A 256 2.58 4.23 23.06
C THR A 256 2.00 2.85 23.35
N ARG A 257 1.00 2.47 22.57
CA ARG A 257 0.25 1.23 22.69
C ARG A 257 0.24 0.45 21.38
N TRP A 258 -0.09 -0.84 21.49
CA TRP A 258 -0.24 -1.77 20.38
C TRP A 258 0.96 -1.78 19.45
N VAL A 259 2.15 -1.93 20.04
CA VAL A 259 3.41 -1.81 19.29
C VAL A 259 3.70 -3.14 18.59
N MET A 260 3.93 -3.11 17.28
CA MET A 260 4.27 -4.28 16.47
C MET A 260 5.55 -4.01 15.67
N PHE A 261 6.67 -4.59 16.08
CA PHE A 261 7.96 -4.45 15.42
C PHE A 261 8.10 -5.43 14.25
N PHE A 262 8.55 -4.92 13.10
CA PHE A 262 8.73 -5.72 11.89
C PHE A 262 10.15 -5.63 11.29
N ASN A 263 10.92 -4.56 11.59
CA ASN A 263 12.28 -4.42 11.08
C ASN A 263 13.18 -3.67 12.06
N LYS A 264 13.96 -4.40 12.87
CA LYS A 264 14.82 -3.81 13.92
C LYS A 264 13.97 -2.84 14.76
N HIS A 265 14.38 -1.59 14.89
CA HIS A 265 13.65 -0.58 15.67
C HIS A 265 12.36 -0.07 15.00
N GLN A 266 12.06 -0.44 13.75
CA GLN A 266 10.87 0.00 13.03
C GLN A 266 9.68 -0.89 13.37
N GLY A 267 8.59 -0.25 13.78
CA GLY A 267 7.33 -0.91 14.09
C GLY A 267 6.12 -0.03 13.77
N LEU A 268 4.95 -0.66 13.75
CA LEU A 268 3.64 -0.01 13.80
C LEU A 268 3.32 0.28 15.27
N HIS A 269 2.72 1.43 15.57
CA HIS A 269 2.22 1.74 16.90
C HIS A 269 1.24 2.91 16.90
N ALA A 270 0.45 3.02 17.97
CA ALA A 270 -0.46 4.13 18.18
C ALA A 270 0.29 5.46 18.35
N MET A 271 -0.25 6.53 17.77
CA MET A 271 0.27 7.88 17.94
C MET A 271 -0.85 8.84 18.37
N PRO A 272 -1.06 9.03 19.69
CA PRO A 272 -2.13 9.90 20.20
C PRO A 272 -1.76 11.40 20.19
N TYR A 273 -0.54 11.76 19.81
CA TYR A 273 0.04 13.09 20.02
C TYR A 273 -0.06 14.03 18.81
N HIS A 274 -0.66 13.59 17.70
CA HIS A 274 -0.87 14.43 16.53
C HIS A 274 -1.99 13.90 15.64
N ASN A 275 -2.51 14.76 14.78
CA ASN A 275 -3.45 14.42 13.71
C ASN A 275 -2.82 14.36 12.32
N ASP A 276 -1.49 14.39 12.25
CA ASP A 276 -0.76 14.59 10.99
C ASP A 276 -0.70 13.39 10.02
N PHE A 277 -1.66 12.48 10.09
CA PHE A 277 -1.75 11.30 9.24
C PHE A 277 -1.94 11.68 7.76
N GLY A 278 -1.36 10.87 6.86
CA GLY A 278 -1.20 11.20 5.45
C GLY A 278 0.09 11.98 5.15
N THR A 279 0.94 12.24 6.16
CA THR A 279 2.22 12.91 6.03
C THR A 279 3.29 12.21 6.85
N ARG A 280 4.55 12.25 6.40
CA ARG A 280 5.68 11.66 7.16
C ARG A 280 5.96 12.51 8.39
N GLN A 281 6.03 11.89 9.58
CA GLN A 281 6.24 12.58 10.85
C GLN A 281 7.19 11.84 11.81
N SER A 282 7.34 10.52 11.66
CA SER A 282 7.97 9.70 12.69
C SER A 282 9.50 9.67 12.60
N HIS A 283 10.14 9.02 13.57
CA HIS A 283 11.58 8.75 13.59
C HIS A 283 11.96 7.38 12.97
N GLY A 284 11.09 6.79 12.15
CA GLY A 284 11.34 5.53 11.44
C GLY A 284 10.21 4.52 11.57
N CYS A 285 9.51 4.53 12.70
CA CYS A 285 8.28 3.76 12.90
C CYS A 285 7.15 4.22 11.97
N VAL A 286 6.03 3.53 12.00
CA VAL A 286 4.82 3.93 11.30
C VAL A 286 3.77 4.26 12.35
N ASN A 287 3.46 5.56 12.45
CA ASN A 287 2.43 6.06 13.35
C ASN A 287 1.06 5.76 12.75
N VAL A 288 0.17 5.23 13.58
CA VAL A 288 -1.22 4.92 13.22
C VAL A 288 -2.15 5.59 14.23
N PRO A 289 -3.35 6.07 13.83
CA PRO A 289 -4.32 6.58 14.80
C PRO A 289 -4.61 5.53 15.89
N PRO A 290 -4.68 5.89 17.18
CA PRO A 290 -4.69 4.89 18.26
C PRO A 290 -5.82 3.86 18.15
N GLY A 291 -7.06 4.28 17.93
CA GLY A 291 -8.15 3.33 17.70
C GLY A 291 -8.00 2.47 16.42
N ASP A 292 -7.33 3.00 15.39
CA ASP A 292 -7.04 2.24 14.17
C ASP A 292 -5.94 1.20 14.43
N GLU A 293 -4.92 1.54 15.22
CA GLU A 293 -3.88 0.59 15.63
C GLU A 293 -4.43 -0.50 16.54
N GLU A 294 -5.34 -0.16 17.46
CA GLU A 294 -6.06 -1.15 18.27
C GLU A 294 -6.84 -2.13 17.38
N TRP A 295 -7.49 -1.63 16.33
CA TRP A 295 -8.16 -2.51 15.37
C TRP A 295 -7.18 -3.44 14.68
N LEU A 296 -6.04 -2.93 14.19
CA LEU A 296 -5.00 -3.72 13.51
C LEU A 296 -4.36 -4.77 14.43
N TRP A 297 -4.13 -4.42 15.68
CA TRP A 297 -3.67 -5.33 16.71
C TRP A 297 -4.60 -6.54 16.84
N ASN A 298 -5.89 -6.29 17.03
CA ASN A 298 -6.90 -7.34 17.14
C ASN A 298 -7.05 -8.12 15.82
N PHE A 299 -6.91 -7.46 14.67
CA PHE A 299 -6.92 -8.10 13.36
C PHE A 299 -5.82 -9.16 13.22
N PHE A 300 -4.65 -8.94 13.82
CA PHE A 300 -3.58 -9.93 13.86
C PHE A 300 -3.69 -10.94 15.00
N ASP A 301 -4.34 -10.61 16.11
CA ASP A 301 -4.52 -11.53 17.25
C ASP A 301 -5.25 -12.82 16.88
N GLU A 302 -6.25 -12.74 16.01
CA GLU A 302 -6.98 -13.94 15.55
C GLU A 302 -6.10 -14.92 14.75
N THR A 303 -4.91 -14.51 14.29
CA THR A 303 -3.96 -15.38 13.56
C THR A 303 -2.86 -15.98 14.45
N ALA A 304 -2.65 -15.42 15.63
CA ALA A 304 -1.64 -15.87 16.58
C ALA A 304 -2.32 -16.66 17.71
N SER A 305 -2.79 -17.88 17.41
CA SER A 305 -3.57 -18.73 18.34
C SER A 305 -2.91 -18.99 19.70
N ASP A 306 -1.61 -18.70 19.84
CA ASP A 306 -0.82 -18.99 21.03
C ASP A 306 -0.23 -17.72 21.67
N TRP A 307 -0.58 -16.51 21.19
CA TRP A 307 -0.03 -15.27 21.75
C TRP A 307 -0.96 -14.67 22.81
N ASP A 308 -0.40 -14.35 23.99
CA ASP A 308 -1.09 -13.65 25.08
C ASP A 308 -0.68 -12.15 25.13
N PRO A 309 -1.55 -11.20 24.72
CA PRO A 309 -1.25 -9.77 24.79
C PRO A 309 -1.04 -9.26 26.24
N ASN A 310 -1.52 -10.01 27.22
CA ASN A 310 -1.45 -9.69 28.65
C ASN A 310 -0.45 -10.61 29.38
N GLY A 311 0.31 -11.42 28.63
CA GLY A 311 1.33 -12.30 29.16
C GLY A 311 2.47 -11.52 29.83
N PRO A 312 3.32 -12.19 30.63
CA PRO A 312 4.49 -11.55 31.21
C PRO A 312 5.37 -10.91 30.11
N PRO A 313 6.16 -9.84 30.41
CA PRO A 313 6.99 -9.12 29.43
C PRO A 313 8.01 -9.99 28.64
N THR A 314 8.13 -11.26 28.99
CA THR A 314 8.86 -12.30 28.26
C THR A 314 8.22 -12.65 26.92
N ASP A 315 6.96 -12.33 26.69
CA ASP A 315 6.19 -12.64 25.47
C ASP A 315 6.32 -11.53 24.40
N PHE A 316 7.38 -10.73 24.52
CA PHE A 316 7.71 -9.64 23.59
C PHE A 316 7.97 -10.16 22.17
N PHE A 317 8.59 -11.33 22.03
CA PHE A 317 8.86 -11.95 20.73
C PHE A 317 7.71 -12.87 20.32
N VAL A 318 7.43 -12.95 19.03
CA VAL A 318 6.43 -13.87 18.51
C VAL A 318 6.99 -15.31 18.58
N ASP A 319 6.33 -16.18 19.35
CA ASP A 319 6.77 -17.56 19.59
C ASP A 319 6.79 -18.43 18.33
N ASN A 320 5.89 -18.15 17.38
CA ASN A 320 5.79 -18.86 16.12
C ASN A 320 6.01 -17.91 14.93
N PRO A 321 7.27 -17.63 14.55
CA PRO A 321 7.59 -16.70 13.48
C PRO A 321 7.02 -17.13 12.12
N ASP A 322 6.79 -18.43 11.89
CA ASP A 322 6.18 -18.92 10.65
C ASP A 322 4.69 -18.53 10.52
N ARG A 323 4.04 -18.15 11.62
CA ARG A 323 2.67 -17.63 11.66
C ARG A 323 2.60 -16.13 11.93
N ALA A 324 3.74 -15.46 12.01
CA ALA A 324 3.78 -14.02 12.25
C ALA A 324 3.12 -13.28 11.07
N PRO A 325 2.25 -12.29 11.36
CA PRO A 325 1.63 -11.47 10.34
C PRO A 325 2.68 -10.77 9.48
N TRP A 326 2.36 -10.62 8.19
CA TRP A 326 3.24 -9.94 7.24
C TRP A 326 2.99 -8.43 7.22
N VAL A 327 4.08 -7.68 7.06
CA VAL A 327 4.10 -6.24 6.83
C VAL A 327 4.85 -5.99 5.52
N TYR A 328 4.13 -5.55 4.49
CA TYR A 328 4.73 -5.17 3.22
C TYR A 328 4.86 -3.65 3.14
N VAL A 329 6.09 -3.15 3.15
CA VAL A 329 6.40 -1.72 3.06
C VAL A 329 6.85 -1.41 1.64
N TYR A 330 6.11 -0.54 0.95
CA TYR A 330 6.32 -0.25 -0.46
C TYR A 330 6.08 1.24 -0.77
N GLU A 331 6.43 1.66 -1.98
CA GLU A 331 5.99 2.93 -2.55
C GLU A 331 5.19 2.62 -3.79
N SER A 332 3.91 3.03 -3.82
CA SER A 332 3.11 2.89 -5.03
C SER A 332 3.67 3.73 -6.16
N ASP A 333 3.43 3.34 -7.41
CA ASP A 333 3.67 4.20 -8.55
C ASP A 333 2.72 5.41 -8.52
N PRO A 334 3.07 6.53 -9.18
CA PRO A 334 2.08 7.59 -9.39
C PRO A 334 0.89 6.99 -10.13
N LEU A 335 -0.34 7.42 -9.80
CA LEU A 335 -1.52 6.95 -10.52
C LEU A 335 -1.31 7.14 -12.03
N PRO A 336 -1.85 6.25 -12.89
CA PRO A 336 -1.79 6.44 -14.33
C PRO A 336 -2.26 7.86 -14.69
N VAL A 337 -1.35 8.65 -15.25
CA VAL A 337 -1.63 10.01 -15.70
C VAL A 337 -1.81 10.02 -17.21
N TRP A 338 -2.87 10.68 -17.66
CA TRP A 338 -3.10 10.89 -19.08
C TRP A 338 -2.33 12.13 -19.52
N ASN A 339 -1.13 11.90 -20.08
CA ASN A 339 -0.36 12.94 -20.75
C ASN A 339 -0.90 13.12 -22.16
N VAL A 340 -1.20 14.36 -22.55
CA VAL A 340 -1.64 14.72 -23.91
C VAL A 340 -0.50 14.56 -24.94
N GLU A 341 0.71 14.16 -24.55
CA GLU A 341 1.84 14.02 -25.47
C GLU A 341 2.01 12.65 -26.16
N SER A 342 1.01 11.75 -26.18
CA SER A 342 1.13 10.48 -26.92
C SER A 342 -0.03 10.14 -27.86
N ARG A 343 -0.62 11.16 -28.50
CA ARG A 343 -1.27 10.96 -29.81
C ARG A 343 -0.54 11.73 -30.90
N GLN A 344 0.52 11.12 -31.43
CA GLN A 344 0.93 11.28 -32.82
C GLN A 344 1.10 9.91 -33.45
#